data_AF-A0A0C9V8Q5-F1
#
_entry.id   AF-A0A0C9V8Q5-F1
#
_cell.length_a   1.000
_cell.length_b   1.000
_cell.length_c   1.000
_cell.angle_alpha   90.00
_cell.angle_beta   90.00
_cell.angle_gamma   90.00
#
_symmetry.space_group_name_H-M   'P 1'
#
loop_
_entity.id
_entity.type
_entity.pdbx_description
1 polymer ?
#
loop_
_entity_poly.entity_id
_entity_poly.type
_entity_poly.pdbx_seq_one_letter_code
_entity_poly.pdbx_strand_id
1 'polypeptide(L)'
;KMCFNVKGAFLGVIDDYNVPDAPLPGVTNTRSMIYKTFLATPLLQLPSTPWELRFTDMDGIGNDETELTQALNAFMHATLVDSNETVLVADLQGKDGD
;
A
#
# COMPACT_ATOMS: atom_id res chain seq x y z
N LYS A 1 -5.50 19.37 2.93
CA LYS A 1 -5.09 18.58 1.75
C LYS A 1 -4.21 17.45 2.25
N MET A 2 -4.72 16.23 2.31
CA MET A 2 -3.94 15.07 2.74
C MET A 2 -2.95 14.70 1.65
N CYS A 3 -1.67 14.72 1.98
CA CYS A 3 -0.57 14.33 1.09
C CYS A 3 0.29 13.32 1.84
N PHE A 4 -0.02 12.04 1.70
CA PHE A 4 0.75 10.94 2.29
C PHE A 4 1.86 10.51 1.32
N ASN A 5 2.88 11.35 1.14
CA ASN A 5 4.08 10.94 0.42
C ASN A 5 5.20 10.68 1.42
N VAL A 6 5.58 9.42 1.58
CA VAL A 6 6.76 9.05 2.37
C VAL A 6 8.01 9.61 1.69
N LYS A 7 8.95 10.14 2.48
CA LYS A 7 10.25 10.59 1.97
C LYS A 7 10.95 9.43 1.25
N GLY A 8 11.33 9.65 0.00
CA GLY A 8 11.95 8.61 -0.83
C GLY A 8 10.98 7.83 -1.70
N ALA A 9 9.66 8.07 -1.60
CA ALA A 9 8.73 7.62 -2.64
C ALA A 9 8.88 8.46 -3.90
N PHE A 10 8.84 7.81 -5.06
CA PHE A 10 8.93 8.47 -6.36
C PHE A 10 8.12 7.72 -7.42
N LEU A 11 7.67 8.47 -8.42
CA LEU A 11 7.16 7.93 -9.68
C LEU A 11 8.35 7.72 -10.61
N GLY A 12 8.65 6.47 -10.93
CA GLY A 12 9.74 6.09 -11.83
C GLY A 12 9.23 5.86 -13.25
N VAL A 13 10.08 6.18 -14.23
CA VAL A 13 9.90 5.82 -15.64
C VAL A 13 11.20 5.17 -16.10
N ILE A 14 11.11 3.99 -16.71
CA ILE A 14 12.27 3.33 -17.30
C ILE A 14 12.55 3.95 -18.67
N ASP A 15 13.63 4.71 -18.77
CA ASP A 15 14.13 5.22 -20.05
C ASP A 15 15.01 4.14 -20.74
N ASP A 16 14.92 4.05 -22.06
CA ASP A 16 15.73 3.17 -22.94
C ASP A 16 15.56 1.63 -22.87
N TYR A 17 14.63 1.08 -22.08
CA TYR A 17 14.27 -0.35 -22.17
C TYR A 17 12.87 -0.56 -22.76
N ASN A 18 12.79 -1.37 -23.83
CA ASN A 18 11.54 -1.97 -24.25
C ASN A 18 11.08 -2.91 -23.15
N VAL A 19 10.08 -2.49 -22.37
CA VAL A 19 9.35 -3.40 -21.49
C VAL A 19 8.92 -4.60 -22.35
N PRO A 20 9.31 -5.84 -22.02
CA PRO A 20 9.04 -6.96 -22.90
C PRO A 20 7.54 -7.10 -23.12
N ASP A 21 7.16 -7.36 -24.38
CA ASP A 21 5.77 -7.60 -24.74
C ASP A 21 5.16 -8.70 -23.85
N ALA A 22 3.83 -8.64 -23.71
CA ALA A 22 3.12 -9.68 -22.99
C ALA A 22 3.42 -11.06 -23.63
N PRO A 23 3.71 -12.09 -22.81
CA PRO A 23 3.93 -13.42 -23.34
C PRO A 23 2.66 -13.91 -24.05
N LEU A 24 2.84 -14.75 -25.06
CA LEU A 24 1.72 -15.41 -25.74
C LEU A 24 0.90 -16.25 -24.72
N PRO A 25 -0.40 -16.49 -24.99
CA PRO A 25 -1.21 -17.34 -24.14
C PRO A 25 -0.58 -18.72 -23.91
N GLY A 26 -0.53 -19.16 -22.65
CA GLY A 26 0.07 -20.44 -22.27
C GLY A 26 1.58 -20.42 -22.02
N VAL A 27 2.26 -19.29 -22.25
CA VAL A 27 3.69 -19.13 -21.93
C VAL A 27 3.87 -18.50 -20.54
N THR A 28 4.77 -19.07 -19.74
CA THR A 28 5.11 -18.54 -18.41
C THR A 28 5.64 -17.11 -18.52
N ASN A 29 5.05 -16.20 -17.75
CA ASN A 29 5.50 -14.81 -17.69
C ASN A 29 6.78 -14.70 -16.85
N THR A 30 7.92 -14.45 -17.50
CA THR A 30 9.23 -14.29 -16.85
C THR A 30 9.65 -12.82 -16.68
N ARG A 31 8.77 -11.87 -17.01
CA ARG A 31 9.07 -10.44 -16.94
C ARG A 31 9.19 -10.00 -15.48
N SER A 32 10.33 -9.41 -15.14
CA SER A 32 10.56 -8.81 -13.82
C SER A 32 9.84 -7.47 -13.64
N MET A 33 9.55 -6.77 -14.74
CA MET A 33 8.81 -5.50 -14.76
C MET A 33 7.76 -5.53 -15.87
N ILE A 34 6.52 -5.23 -15.52
CA ILE A 34 5.36 -5.27 -16.44
C ILE A 34 5.04 -3.89 -17.00
N TYR A 35 5.37 -2.83 -16.26
CA TYR A 35 5.03 -1.45 -16.60
C TYR A 35 6.27 -0.59 -16.73
N LYS A 36 6.25 0.32 -17.71
CA LYS A 36 7.31 1.31 -17.93
C LYS A 36 7.32 2.39 -16.84
N THR A 37 6.13 2.75 -16.39
CA THR A 37 5.90 3.69 -15.29
C THR A 37 5.52 2.90 -14.05
N PHE A 38 6.17 3.19 -12.92
CA PHE A 38 5.94 2.48 -11.66
C PHE A 38 6.03 3.43 -10.48
N LEU A 39 5.35 3.09 -9.39
CA LEU A 39 5.50 3.75 -8.10
C LEU A 39 6.51 2.95 -7.27
N ALA A 40 7.54 3.62 -6.77
CA ALA A 40 8.50 3.04 -5.85
C ALA A 40 8.45 3.77 -4.50
N THR A 41 8.63 3.00 -3.43
CA THR A 41 8.67 3.46 -2.05
C THR A 41 9.83 2.76 -1.35
N PRO A 42 10.43 3.35 -0.29
CA PRO A 42 11.42 2.66 0.53
C PRO A 42 10.92 1.29 0.97
N LEU A 43 11.81 0.29 0.92
CA LEU A 43 11.49 -1.07 1.33
C LEU A 43 11.32 -1.13 2.86
N LEU A 44 10.16 -1.60 3.31
CA LEU A 44 9.94 -1.94 4.71
C LEU A 44 10.71 -3.23 5.05
N GLN A 45 11.51 -3.20 6.12
CA GLN A 45 12.19 -4.40 6.60
C GLN A 45 11.18 -5.31 7.31
N LEU A 46 10.68 -6.29 6.57
CA LEU A 46 9.80 -7.34 7.09
C LEU A 46 10.62 -8.52 7.61
N PRO A 47 10.14 -9.25 8.63
CA PRO A 47 10.74 -10.50 9.06
C PRO A 47 10.75 -11.55 7.92
N SER A 48 11.62 -12.55 8.02
CA SER A 48 11.82 -13.61 7.01
C SER A 48 10.55 -14.40 6.68
N THR A 49 9.63 -14.49 7.64
CA THR A 49 8.23 -14.87 7.39
C THR A 49 7.40 -13.59 7.41
N PRO A 50 7.11 -12.99 6.25
CA PRO A 50 6.33 -11.76 6.20
C PRO A 50 4.91 -12.05 6.71
N TRP A 51 4.53 -11.33 7.76
CA TRP A 51 3.15 -11.20 8.22
C TRP A 51 2.82 -9.72 8.03
N GLU A 52 2.40 -9.37 6.82
CA GLU A 52 1.84 -8.03 6.60
C GLU A 52 0.56 -7.96 7.42
N LEU A 53 0.52 -7.04 8.39
CA LEU A 53 -0.65 -6.84 9.20
C LEU A 53 -1.62 -5.95 8.44
N ARG A 54 -2.76 -6.53 8.08
CA ARG A 54 -3.93 -5.80 7.64
C ARG A 54 -4.78 -5.48 8.87
N PHE A 55 -4.85 -4.20 9.23
CA PHE A 55 -5.52 -3.74 10.44
C PHE A 55 -7.00 -3.39 10.19
N THR A 56 -7.30 -2.86 9.00
CA THR A 56 -8.67 -2.66 8.51
C THR A 56 -8.80 -3.26 7.11
N ASP A 57 -9.99 -3.73 6.76
CA ASP A 57 -10.28 -4.15 5.39
C ASP A 57 -10.73 -2.98 4.50
N MET A 58 -11.11 -3.30 3.26
CA MET A 58 -11.55 -2.30 2.28
C MET A 58 -12.89 -1.63 2.66
N ASP A 59 -13.69 -2.29 3.49
CA ASP A 59 -14.99 -1.82 3.95
C ASP A 59 -14.88 -1.04 5.26
N GLY A 60 -13.65 -0.87 5.77
CA GLY A 60 -13.38 -0.19 7.04
C GLY A 60 -13.69 -1.04 8.27
N ILE A 61 -13.82 -2.36 8.11
CA ILE A 61 -13.96 -3.29 9.23
C ILE A 61 -12.57 -3.50 9.82
N GLY A 62 -12.33 -2.94 10.99
CA GLY A 62 -11.11 -3.11 11.77
C GLY A 62 -11.30 -4.05 12.97
N ASN A 63 -10.18 -4.57 13.48
CA ASN A 63 -10.10 -5.12 14.83
C ASN A 63 -9.93 -3.95 15.83
N ASP A 64 -10.25 -4.12 17.12
CA ASP A 64 -10.01 -3.17 18.21
C ASP A 64 -9.36 -3.82 19.46
N GLU A 65 -8.82 -5.03 19.31
CA GLU A 65 -8.18 -5.81 20.37
C GLU A 65 -6.90 -5.19 20.95
N THR A 66 -6.24 -4.28 20.21
CA THR A 66 -4.95 -3.69 20.61
C THR A 66 -5.00 -2.16 20.60
N GLU A 67 -4.14 -1.51 21.39
CA GLU A 67 -4.03 -0.04 21.39
C GLU A 67 -3.72 0.52 19.99
N LEU A 68 -2.89 -0.18 19.22
CA LEU A 68 -2.59 0.18 17.84
C LEU A 68 -3.83 0.11 16.95
N THR A 69 -4.58 -0.99 17.00
CA THR A 69 -5.79 -1.15 16.18
C THR A 69 -6.89 -0.15 16.56
N GLN A 70 -7.03 0.18 17.84
CA GLN A 70 -7.89 1.27 18.32
C GLN A 70 -7.47 2.64 17.78
N ALA A 71 -6.18 2.95 17.80
CA ALA A 71 -5.65 4.20 17.24
C ALA A 71 -5.88 4.29 15.72
N LEU A 72 -5.73 3.18 15.00
CA LEU A 72 -6.00 3.11 13.56
C LEU A 72 -7.49 3.29 13.23
N ASN A 73 -8.40 2.69 14.02
CA ASN A 73 -9.84 2.92 13.88
C ASN A 73 -10.22 4.38 14.17
N ALA A 74 -9.63 4.98 15.21
CA ALA A 74 -9.82 6.39 15.51
C ALA A 74 -9.32 7.30 14.38
N PHE A 75 -8.17 6.98 13.77
CA PHE A 75 -7.65 7.68 12.60
C PHE A 75 -8.61 7.57 11.41
N MET A 76 -9.08 6.37 11.08
CA MET A 76 -10.05 6.14 10.01
C MET A 76 -11.32 6.98 10.22
N HIS A 77 -11.89 6.96 11.42
CA HIS A 77 -13.03 7.81 11.78
C HIS A 77 -12.71 9.31 11.65
N ALA A 78 -11.54 9.75 12.11
CA ALA A 78 -11.12 11.15 11.98
C ALA A 78 -11.03 11.60 10.52
N THR A 79 -10.55 10.74 9.60
CA THR A 79 -10.51 11.08 8.16
C THR A 79 -11.90 11.27 7.56
N LEU A 80 -12.88 10.50 8.02
CA LEU A 80 -14.27 10.64 7.60
C LEU A 80 -14.88 11.95 8.10
N VAL A 81 -14.69 12.28 9.39
CA VAL A 81 -15.17 13.54 9.97
C VAL A 81 -14.50 14.76 9.31
N ASP A 82 -13.17 14.75 9.16
CA ASP A 82 -12.40 15.85 8.57
C ASP A 82 -12.74 16.09 7.10
N SER A 83 -13.16 15.04 6.39
CA SER A 83 -13.61 15.13 5.00
C SER A 83 -15.09 15.47 4.87
N ASN A 84 -15.79 15.80 5.97
CA ASN A 84 -17.24 16.01 5.99
C ASN A 84 -18.00 14.82 5.38
N GLU A 85 -17.62 13.63 5.82
CA GLU A 85 -18.23 12.34 5.46
C GLU A 85 -18.06 11.94 3.99
N THR A 86 -17.02 12.44 3.31
CA THR A 86 -16.81 12.18 1.87
C THR A 86 -15.67 11.20 1.55
N VAL A 87 -14.72 11.01 2.47
CA VAL A 87 -13.54 10.16 2.28
C VAL A 87 -13.34 9.27 3.51
N LEU A 88 -13.27 7.96 3.28
CA LEU A 88 -12.85 6.97 4.27
C LEU A 88 -11.45 6.46 3.90
N VAL A 89 -10.48 6.63 4.79
CA VAL A 89 -9.16 6.01 4.63
C VAL A 89 -9.15 4.67 5.37
N ALA A 90 -9.37 3.59 4.60
CA ALA A 90 -9.40 2.22 5.08
C ALA A 90 -8.24 1.40 4.48
N ASP A 91 -8.31 0.07 4.53
CA ASP A 91 -7.25 -0.85 4.10
C ASP A 91 -5.88 -0.51 4.73
N LEU A 92 -5.92 -0.13 6.01
CA LEU A 92 -4.73 0.26 6.75
C LEU A 92 -3.90 -0.99 7.00
N GLN A 93 -2.69 -1.01 6.44
CA GLN A 93 -1.78 -2.14 6.52
C GLN A 93 -0.34 -1.69 6.69
N GLY A 94 0.49 -2.55 7.29
CA GLY A 94 1.90 -2.26 7.49
C GLY A 94 2.60 -3.20 8.46
N LYS A 95 3.70 -2.71 9.02
CA LYS A 95 4.51 -3.38 10.04
C LYS A 95 4.23 -2.71 11.39
N ASP A 96 3.83 -3.50 12.39
CA ASP A 96 3.91 -3.08 13.80
C ASP A 96 5.39 -3.09 14.22
N GLY A 97 5.81 -2.19 15.13
CA GLY A 97 7.21 -1.79 15.40
C GLY A 97 8.25 -2.92 15.52
N ASP A 98 9.55 -2.55 15.47
CA ASP A 98 10.67 -3.51 15.49
C ASP A 98 10.62 -4.58 16.59
#